data_AF-A0A329VJE7-F1
#
_entry.id   AF-A0A329VJE7-F1
#
_cell.length_a   1.000
_cell.length_b   1.000
_cell.length_c   1.000
_cell.angle_alpha   90.00
_cell.angle_beta   90.00
_cell.angle_gamma   90.00
#
_symmetry.space_group_name_H-M   'P 1'
#
loop_
_entity.id
_entity.type
_entity.pdbx_description
1 polymer ?
#
loop_
_entity_poly.entity_id
_entity_poly.type
_entity_poly.pdbx_seq_one_letter_code
_entity_poly.pdbx_strand_id
1 'polypeptide(L)'
;MKLEKIDYSRFDTDELISDNGIDDAFSIHELPVYVVSRHGRSYRRFSRSNAINKLAHIMTQKVFSRAGRDTNYPARPIIGENNVVNWTVGELLPEYIQCHNRAARRIRLLLKRRKEIDELRKKYIGAFVEAERLKKEFINATAKNSPAIS
;
A
#
# COMPACT_ATOMS: atom_id res chain seq x y z
N MET A 1 -3.05 -55.92 -28.15
CA MET A 1 -2.62 -55.52 -26.79
C MET A 1 -3.87 -55.52 -25.92
N LYS A 2 -3.98 -56.42 -24.94
CA LYS A 2 -5.13 -56.42 -24.02
C LYS A 2 -4.94 -55.23 -23.07
N LEU A 3 -5.90 -54.31 -23.01
CA LEU A 3 -5.91 -53.28 -21.97
C LEU A 3 -6.12 -53.98 -20.63
N GLU A 4 -5.13 -53.90 -19.74
CA GLU A 4 -5.32 -54.31 -18.37
C GLU A 4 -6.43 -53.45 -17.77
N LYS A 5 -7.43 -54.11 -17.18
CA LYS A 5 -8.59 -53.46 -16.58
C LYS A 5 -8.07 -52.61 -15.43
N ILE A 6 -8.32 -51.30 -15.47
CA ILE A 6 -7.95 -50.39 -14.39
C ILE A 6 -8.56 -50.92 -13.09
N ASP A 7 -7.72 -51.19 -12.10
CA ASP A 7 -8.16 -51.68 -10.80
C ASP A 7 -8.70 -50.50 -9.98
N TYR A 8 -10.02 -50.34 -9.99
CA TYR A 8 -10.73 -49.29 -9.27
C TYR A 8 -10.75 -49.53 -7.75
N SER A 9 -10.34 -50.70 -7.26
CA SER A 9 -10.29 -50.99 -5.81
C SER A 9 -9.25 -50.14 -5.07
N ARG A 10 -8.34 -49.48 -5.78
CA ARG A 10 -7.37 -48.53 -5.21
C ARG A 10 -8.02 -47.24 -4.69
N PHE A 11 -9.27 -46.97 -5.08
CA PHE A 11 -10.04 -45.82 -4.58
C PHE A 11 -10.99 -46.18 -3.43
N ASP A 12 -11.04 -47.46 -3.01
CA ASP A 12 -11.98 -47.99 -2.01
C ASP A 12 -11.38 -48.07 -0.59
N THR A 13 -10.66 -47.03 -0.17
CA THR A 13 -10.40 -46.83 1.27
C THR A 13 -10.77 -45.41 1.63
N ASP A 14 -11.98 -45.25 2.18
CA ASP A 14 -12.39 -44.48 3.37
C ASP A 14 -11.42 -43.43 3.97
N GLU A 15 -10.68 -42.71 3.16
CA GLU A 15 -10.34 -41.33 3.47
C GLU A 15 -11.53 -40.52 2.99
N LEU A 16 -12.44 -40.21 3.91
CA LEU A 16 -13.44 -39.15 3.77
C LEU A 16 -12.74 -37.93 3.15
N ILE A 17 -12.79 -37.81 1.82
CA ILE A 17 -12.50 -36.56 1.13
C ILE A 17 -13.54 -35.62 1.70
N SER A 18 -13.14 -34.75 2.64
CA SER A 18 -14.08 -33.79 3.18
C SER A 18 -14.54 -32.93 2.01
N ASP A 19 -15.82 -33.01 1.65
CA ASP A 19 -16.45 -32.15 0.62
C ASP A 19 -16.30 -30.65 0.95
N ASN A 20 -15.83 -30.34 2.16
CA ASN A 20 -15.47 -29.01 2.64
C ASN A 20 -14.23 -28.40 1.96
N GLY A 21 -13.52 -29.10 1.06
CA GLY A 21 -12.30 -28.56 0.44
C GLY A 21 -12.51 -27.23 -0.31
N ILE A 22 -13.73 -26.99 -0.81
CA ILE A 22 -14.11 -25.70 -1.40
C ILE A 22 -14.33 -24.64 -0.31
N ASP A 23 -15.00 -24.99 0.78
CA ASP A 23 -15.27 -24.09 1.90
C ASP A 23 -13.99 -23.69 2.64
N ASP A 24 -13.04 -24.62 2.81
CA ASP A 24 -11.71 -24.38 3.38
C ASP A 24 -10.85 -23.47 2.48
N ALA A 25 -11.13 -23.43 1.17
CA ALA A 25 -10.45 -22.53 0.24
C ALA A 25 -10.94 -21.07 0.31
N PHE A 26 -12.09 -20.82 0.94
CA PHE A 26 -12.63 -19.47 1.15
C PHE A 26 -12.36 -19.00 2.58
N SER A 27 -11.57 -17.94 2.72
CA SER A 27 -11.33 -17.31 4.01
C SER A 27 -11.54 -15.79 3.95
N ILE A 28 -12.15 -15.25 5.01
CA ILE A 28 -12.35 -13.81 5.17
C ILE A 28 -11.21 -13.26 6.03
N HIS A 29 -10.48 -12.28 5.48
CA HIS A 29 -9.36 -11.63 6.16
C HIS A 29 -9.49 -10.10 6.12
N GLU A 30 -9.16 -9.44 7.23
CA GLU A 30 -8.98 -7.99 7.27
C GLU A 30 -7.64 -7.62 6.63
N LEU A 31 -7.68 -7.09 5.40
CA LEU A 31 -6.50 -6.69 4.65
C LEU A 31 -6.40 -5.16 4.52
N PRO A 32 -5.19 -4.58 4.63
CA PRO A 32 -5.01 -3.15 4.49
C PRO A 32 -5.28 -2.70 3.06
N VAL A 33 -6.24 -1.78 2.91
CA VAL A 33 -6.53 -1.11 1.63
C VAL A 33 -5.99 0.31 1.67
N TYR A 34 -5.09 0.63 0.73
CA TYR A 34 -4.53 1.96 0.55
C TYR A 34 -5.37 2.74 -0.46
N VAL A 35 -5.96 3.85 -0.02
CA VAL A 35 -6.72 4.76 -0.89
C VAL A 35 -5.81 5.88 -1.39
N VAL A 36 -5.67 5.98 -2.71
CA VAL A 36 -4.89 7.02 -3.38
C VAL A 36 -5.86 7.98 -4.06
N SER A 37 -6.03 9.16 -3.47
CA SER A 37 -6.92 10.21 -4.00
C SER A 37 -6.14 11.47 -4.34
N ARG A 38 -6.14 11.88 -5.61
CA ARG A 38 -5.52 13.13 -6.06
C ARG A 38 -6.06 13.58 -7.42
N HIS A 39 -6.17 14.90 -7.61
CA HIS A 39 -6.62 15.51 -8.87
C HIS A 39 -7.97 14.97 -9.38
N GLY A 40 -8.93 14.77 -8.48
CA GLY A 40 -10.27 14.26 -8.81
C GLY A 40 -10.34 12.76 -9.12
N ARG A 41 -9.22 12.03 -8.98
CA ARG A 41 -9.16 10.58 -9.20
C ARG A 41 -8.93 9.86 -7.87
N SER A 42 -9.59 8.72 -7.68
CA SER A 42 -9.41 7.87 -6.52
C SER A 42 -9.21 6.40 -6.93
N TYR A 43 -8.26 5.72 -6.29
CA TYR A 43 -7.95 4.33 -6.56
C TYR A 43 -7.67 3.57 -5.26
N ARG A 44 -8.17 2.33 -5.16
CA ARG A 44 -7.82 1.38 -4.10
C ARG A 44 -6.62 0.54 -4.51
N ARG A 45 -5.69 0.30 -3.59
CA ARG A 45 -4.50 -0.53 -3.78
C ARG A 45 -4.28 -1.44 -2.57
N PHE A 46 -3.87 -2.67 -2.83
CA PHE A 46 -3.66 -3.68 -1.80
C PHE A 46 -2.23 -3.68 -1.23
N SER A 47 -1.34 -2.85 -1.77
CA SER A 47 0.01 -2.69 -1.24
C SER A 47 0.45 -1.23 -1.20
N ARG A 48 1.27 -0.91 -0.20
CA ARG A 48 1.82 0.43 0.01
C ARG A 48 2.68 0.87 -1.17
N SER A 49 3.50 -0.03 -1.71
CA SER A 49 4.38 0.25 -2.85
C SER A 49 3.57 0.62 -4.10
N ASN A 50 2.51 -0.14 -4.39
CA ASN A 50 1.63 0.13 -5.52
C ASN A 50 0.82 1.43 -5.31
N ALA A 51 0.40 1.72 -4.07
CA ALA A 51 -0.22 3.01 -3.74
C ALA A 51 0.70 4.20 -4.02
N ILE A 52 1.98 4.12 -3.60
CA ILE A 52 2.98 5.16 -3.88
C ILE A 52 3.22 5.32 -5.37
N ASN A 53 3.39 4.21 -6.10
CA ASN A 53 3.59 4.24 -7.55
C ASN A 53 2.37 4.82 -8.26
N LYS A 54 1.14 4.46 -7.86
CA LYS A 54 -0.08 5.04 -8.43
C LYS A 54 -0.17 6.54 -8.16
N LEU A 55 0.16 6.99 -6.95
CA LEU A 55 0.19 8.42 -6.63
C LEU A 55 1.22 9.16 -7.50
N ALA A 56 2.44 8.62 -7.62
CA ALA A 56 3.48 9.18 -8.47
C ALA A 56 3.05 9.26 -9.94
N HIS A 57 2.38 8.23 -10.45
CA HIS A 57 1.82 8.22 -11.81
C HIS A 57 0.78 9.32 -11.99
N ILE A 58 -0.19 9.46 -11.08
CA ILE A 58 -1.23 10.51 -11.16
C ILE A 58 -0.58 11.91 -11.19
N MET A 59 0.42 12.14 -10.34
CA MET A 59 1.14 13.42 -10.29
C MET A 59 1.92 13.68 -11.57
N THR A 60 2.64 12.68 -12.09
CA THR A 60 3.45 12.79 -13.31
C THR A 60 2.58 13.05 -14.53
N GLN A 61 1.52 12.25 -14.69
CA GLN A 61 0.56 12.41 -15.78
C GLN A 61 -0.08 13.80 -15.76
N LYS A 62 -0.41 14.35 -14.58
CA LYS A 62 -0.98 15.69 -14.50
C LYS A 62 -0.01 16.77 -14.96
N VAL A 63 1.29 16.63 -14.67
CA VAL A 63 2.31 17.57 -15.13
C VAL A 63 2.46 17.51 -16.65
N PHE A 64 2.59 16.29 -17.21
CA PHE A 64 2.73 16.09 -18.65
C PHE A 64 1.51 16.60 -19.42
N SER A 65 0.30 16.28 -18.96
CA SER A 65 -0.95 16.77 -19.54
C SER A 65 -1.04 18.30 -19.51
N ARG A 66 -0.60 18.96 -18.43
CA ARG A 66 -0.57 20.43 -18.35
C ARG A 66 0.50 21.05 -19.26
N ALA A 67 1.58 20.33 -19.52
CA ALA A 67 2.66 20.78 -20.39
C ALA A 67 2.42 20.45 -21.87
N GLY A 68 1.29 19.80 -22.22
CA GLY A 68 1.03 19.33 -23.59
C GLY A 68 2.05 18.31 -24.09
N ARG A 69 2.65 17.53 -23.18
CA ARG A 69 3.67 16.53 -23.52
C ARG A 69 3.09 15.13 -23.52
N ASP A 70 3.48 14.34 -24.52
CA ASP A 70 3.14 12.92 -24.58
C ASP A 70 3.84 12.14 -23.47
N THR A 71 3.19 11.07 -23.03
CA THR A 71 3.74 10.16 -22.00
C THR A 71 4.42 8.94 -22.60
N ASN A 72 4.10 8.61 -23.85
CA ASN A 72 4.48 7.40 -24.56
C ASN A 72 5.01 7.77 -25.94
N TYR A 73 5.83 6.89 -26.52
CA TYR A 73 6.09 6.93 -27.95
C TYR A 73 4.78 6.70 -28.74
N PRO A 74 4.71 7.16 -30.00
CA PRO A 74 3.55 6.96 -30.86
C PRO A 74 3.15 5.49 -30.94
N ALA A 75 1.84 5.24 -31.04
CA ALA A 75 1.31 3.90 -31.25
C ALA A 75 1.84 3.31 -32.56
N ARG A 76 2.12 2.00 -32.56
CA ARG A 76 2.64 1.28 -33.72
C ARG A 76 1.67 0.18 -34.14
N PRO A 77 1.47 -0.04 -35.45
CA PRO A 77 0.69 -1.17 -35.94
C PRO A 77 1.50 -2.46 -35.77
N ILE A 78 0.84 -3.51 -35.29
CA ILE A 78 1.35 -4.88 -35.22
C ILE A 78 0.39 -5.75 -36.01
N ILE A 79 0.94 -6.51 -36.96
CA ILE A 79 0.17 -7.49 -37.73
C ILE A 79 0.11 -8.77 -36.90
N GLY A 80 -1.09 -9.16 -36.48
CA GLY A 80 -1.32 -10.43 -35.78
C GLY A 80 -1.31 -11.62 -36.74
N GLU A 81 -1.23 -12.84 -36.19
CA GLU A 81 -1.21 -14.09 -36.96
C GLU A 81 -2.40 -14.26 -37.91
N ASN A 82 -3.55 -13.68 -37.58
CA ASN A 82 -4.77 -13.69 -38.39
C ASN A 82 -4.76 -12.62 -39.51
N ASN A 83 -3.62 -12.00 -39.78
CA ASN A 83 -3.44 -10.89 -40.73
C ASN A 83 -4.27 -9.63 -40.39
N VAL A 84 -4.64 -9.47 -39.11
CA VAL A 84 -5.37 -8.30 -38.59
C VAL A 84 -4.39 -7.29 -38.03
N VAL A 85 -4.55 -6.01 -38.38
CA VAL A 85 -3.73 -4.91 -37.84
C VAL A 85 -4.27 -4.49 -36.47
N ASN A 86 -3.45 -4.72 -35.44
CA ASN A 86 -3.70 -4.23 -34.08
C ASN A 86 -2.81 -3.04 -33.77
N TRP A 87 -3.35 -2.01 -33.11
CA TRP A 87 -2.58 -0.86 -32.67
C TRP A 87 -2.12 -1.05 -31.24
N THR A 88 -0.81 -1.02 -31.01
CA THR A 88 -0.23 -1.05 -29.67
C THR A 88 0.29 0.31 -29.28
N VAL A 89 -0.05 0.75 -28.06
CA VAL A 89 0.50 1.96 -27.47
C VAL A 89 2.01 1.81 -27.35
N GLY A 90 2.76 2.83 -27.76
CA GLY A 90 4.21 2.83 -27.62
C GLY A 90 4.65 2.79 -26.16
N GLU A 91 5.92 2.45 -25.92
CA GLU A 91 6.50 2.43 -24.59
C GLU A 91 6.50 3.82 -23.94
N LEU A 92 6.63 3.86 -22.61
CA LEU A 92 6.75 5.14 -21.88
C LEU A 92 8.02 5.87 -22.28
N LEU A 93 7.91 7.18 -22.47
CA LEU A 93 9.06 8.04 -22.75
C LEU A 93 10.05 8.02 -21.56
N PRO A 94 11.37 8.00 -21.80
CA PRO A 94 12.38 8.04 -20.74
C PRO A 94 12.18 9.21 -19.77
N GLU A 95 11.79 10.38 -20.27
CA GLU A 95 11.51 11.58 -19.47
C GLU A 95 10.33 11.35 -18.52
N TYR A 96 9.29 10.64 -18.99
CA TYR A 96 8.14 10.28 -18.18
C TYR A 96 8.55 9.34 -17.05
N ILE A 97 9.33 8.29 -17.37
CA ILE A 97 9.84 7.32 -16.39
C ILE A 97 10.70 8.03 -15.34
N GLN A 98 11.61 8.91 -15.75
CA GLN A 98 12.44 9.67 -14.83
C GLN A 98 11.61 10.59 -13.93
N CYS A 99 10.64 11.31 -14.49
CA CYS A 99 9.75 12.18 -13.71
C CYS A 99 8.94 11.37 -12.68
N HIS A 100 8.40 10.23 -13.10
CA HIS A 100 7.71 9.28 -12.23
C HIS A 100 8.60 8.80 -11.08
N ASN A 101 9.83 8.37 -11.38
CA ASN A 101 10.77 7.89 -10.38
C ASN A 101 11.15 8.99 -9.38
N ARG A 102 11.35 10.23 -9.84
CA ARG A 102 11.57 11.40 -8.96
C ARG A 102 10.36 11.63 -8.04
N ALA A 103 9.15 11.59 -8.58
CA ALA A 103 7.93 11.75 -7.80
C ALA A 103 7.79 10.64 -6.74
N ALA A 104 8.00 9.38 -7.12
CA ALA A 104 7.94 8.24 -6.20
C ALA A 104 8.99 8.34 -5.08
N ARG A 105 10.24 8.71 -5.41
CA ARG A 105 11.30 8.98 -4.43
C ARG A 105 10.88 10.08 -3.46
N ARG A 106 10.35 11.20 -3.98
CA ARG A 106 9.92 12.33 -3.16
C ARG A 106 8.79 11.95 -2.20
N ILE A 107 7.80 11.19 -2.66
CA ILE A 107 6.71 10.68 -1.82
C ILE A 107 7.27 9.83 -0.68
N ARG A 108 8.19 8.90 -0.97
CA ARG A 108 8.83 8.06 0.07
C ARG A 108 9.56 8.91 1.13
N LEU A 109 10.30 9.93 0.70
CA LEU A 109 11.00 10.84 1.62
C LEU A 109 10.02 11.62 2.50
N LEU A 110 8.91 12.13 1.95
CA LEU A 110 7.90 12.85 2.73
C LEU A 110 7.23 11.93 3.76
N LEU A 111 6.92 10.69 3.38
CA LEU A 111 6.34 9.71 4.31
C LEU A 111 7.32 9.34 5.43
N LYS A 112 8.61 9.20 5.13
CA LYS A 112 9.64 8.95 6.14
C LYS A 112 9.74 10.11 7.14
N ARG A 113 9.84 11.35 6.64
CA ARG A 113 9.87 12.56 7.48
C ARG A 113 8.62 12.68 8.34
N ARG A 114 7.44 12.35 7.80
CA ARG A 114 6.20 12.37 8.57
C ARG A 114 6.24 11.38 9.72
N LYS A 115 6.74 10.16 9.49
CA LYS A 115 6.92 9.14 10.53
C LYS A 115 7.84 9.64 11.64
N GLU A 116 8.98 10.23 11.30
CA GLU A 116 9.93 10.80 12.27
C GLU A 116 9.28 11.90 13.13
N ILE A 117 8.50 12.80 12.51
CA ILE A 117 7.76 13.84 13.22
C ILE A 117 6.73 13.23 14.18
N ASP A 118 5.98 12.22 13.72
CA ASP A 118 4.96 11.56 14.54
C ASP A 118 5.60 10.83 15.75
N GLU A 119 6.78 10.23 15.58
CA GLU A 119 7.56 9.62 16.67
C GLU A 119 8.05 10.67 17.68
N LEU A 120 8.59 11.79 17.22
CA LEU A 120 9.02 12.89 18.09
C LEU A 120 7.85 13.49 18.85
N ARG A 121 6.70 13.66 18.21
CA ARG A 121 5.46 14.13 18.87
C ARG A 121 5.03 13.20 19.99
N LYS A 122 5.06 11.88 19.78
CA LYS A 122 4.73 10.90 20.83
C LYS A 122 5.68 11.01 22.03
N LYS A 123 6.98 11.13 21.79
CA LYS A 123 7.98 11.33 22.85
C LYS A 123 7.73 12.61 23.64
N TYR A 124 7.46 13.71 22.93
CA TYR A 124 7.16 15.00 23.56
C TYR A 124 5.91 14.91 24.45
N ILE A 125 4.82 14.35 23.93
CA ILE A 125 3.57 14.18 24.70
C ILE A 125 3.82 13.34 25.95
N GLY A 126 4.56 12.23 25.84
CA GLY A 126 4.91 11.39 26.99
C GLY A 126 5.71 12.14 28.05
N ALA A 127 6.76 12.86 27.64
CA ALA A 127 7.58 13.66 28.55
C ALA A 127 6.79 14.79 29.22
N PHE A 128 5.88 15.43 28.46
CA PHE A 128 5.02 16.49 28.98
C PHE A 128 4.08 15.98 30.08
N VAL A 129 3.42 14.83 29.84
CA VAL A 129 2.52 14.21 30.83
C VAL A 129 3.26 13.86 32.12
N GLU A 130 4.48 13.31 32.02
CA GLU A 130 5.29 12.97 33.19
C GLU A 130 5.73 14.22 33.96
N ALA A 131 6.12 15.28 33.25
CA ALA A 131 6.48 16.55 33.87
C ALA A 131 5.28 17.17 34.63
N GLU A 132 4.07 17.12 34.06
CA GLU A 132 2.85 17.57 34.74
C GLU A 132 2.53 16.72 35.97
N ARG A 133 2.71 15.40 35.88
CA ARG A 133 2.52 14.49 37.00
C ARG A 133 3.47 14.83 38.16
N LEU A 134 4.76 14.90 37.89
CA LEU A 134 5.77 15.24 38.89
C LEU A 134 5.53 16.63 39.50
N LYS A 135 5.10 17.60 38.69
CA LYS A 135 4.72 18.94 39.18
C LYS A 135 3.55 18.87 40.17
N LYS A 136 2.51 18.08 39.89
CA LYS A 136 1.39 17.87 40.82
C LYS A 136 1.82 17.17 42.10
N GLU A 137 2.65 16.13 41.99
CA GLU A 137 3.19 15.41 43.15
C GLU A 137 4.03 16.34 44.04
N PHE A 138 4.86 17.19 43.44
CA PHE A 138 5.64 18.20 44.17
C PHE A 138 4.76 19.21 44.92
N ILE A 139 3.75 19.78 44.25
CA ILE A 139 2.80 20.73 44.87
C ILE A 139 2.07 20.08 46.05
N ASN A 140 1.64 18.83 45.90
CA ASN A 140 0.95 18.10 46.98
C ASN A 140 1.89 17.82 48.16
N ALA A 141 3.17 17.53 47.89
CA ALA A 141 4.18 17.31 48.93
C ALA A 141 4.50 18.59 49.71
N THR A 142 4.62 19.74 49.03
CA THR A 142 4.87 21.04 49.69
C THR A 142 3.66 21.51 50.50
N ALA A 143 2.44 21.28 50.02
CA ALA A 143 1.21 21.57 50.76
C ALA A 143 1.10 20.74 52.06
N LYS A 144 1.54 19.47 52.05
CA LYS A 144 1.55 18.62 53.25
C LYS A 144 2.61 19.01 54.29
N ASN A 145 3.73 19.60 53.87
CA ASN A 145 4.86 19.92 54.73
C ASN A 145 4.88 21.39 55.22
N SER A 146 3.86 22.19 54.95
CA SER A 146 3.77 23.55 55.51
C SER A 146 3.44 23.48 57.01
N PRO A 147 4.33 23.98 57.90
CA PRO A 147 4.06 23.97 59.33
C PRO A 147 2.86 24.87 59.62
N ALA A 148 1.93 24.37 60.44
CA ALA A 148 0.86 25.20 61.00
C ALA A 148 1.53 26.32 61.80
N ILE A 149 1.48 27.55 61.28
CA ILE A 149 1.93 28.73 62.00
C ILE A 149 0.93 28.92 63.15
N SER A 150 1.38 28.58 64.36
CA SER A 150 0.71 28.83 65.64
C SER A 150 0.72 30.31 65.99
#